data_AF-A0A3C1L315-F1
#
_entry.id   AF-A0A3C1L315-F1
#
_cell.length_a   1.000
_cell.length_b   1.000
_cell.length_c   1.000
_cell.angle_alpha   90.00
_cell.angle_beta   90.00
_cell.angle_gamma   90.00
#
_symmetry.space_group_name_H-M   'P 1'
#
loop_
_entity.id
_entity.type
_entity.pdbx_description
1 polymer ?
#
loop_
_entity_poly.entity_id
_entity_poly.type
_entity_poly.pdbx_seq_one_letter_code
_entity_poly.pdbx_strand_id
1 'polypeptide(L)'
;MADALERITNLVALLMETRAPLTQQQIVDELEGQYPTGDAAQRGAFERDKALLREIGVPLESEVLGGNDAGRTAYRIDRDRYELADLQLAPDEQAALQLAVAAARLADAQFGLLKLGGDRSSAPVVVANIPELPALPALREASAA
;
A
#
# COMPACT_ATOMS: atom_id res chain seq x y z
N MET A 1 1.45 23.63 0.97
CA MET A 1 0.75 22.38 0.60
C MET A 1 1.77 21.27 0.71
N ALA A 2 1.46 20.23 1.47
CA ALA A 2 2.33 19.07 1.62
C ALA A 2 2.57 18.37 0.28
N ASP A 3 3.73 17.72 0.14
CA ASP A 3 4.01 16.84 -1.00
C ASP A 3 2.98 15.69 -1.02
N ALA A 4 2.68 15.14 -2.20
CA ALA A 4 1.72 14.05 -2.35
C ALA A 4 2.11 12.81 -1.53
N LEU A 5 3.41 12.50 -1.47
CA LEU A 5 3.93 11.39 -0.67
C LEU A 5 3.74 11.62 0.83
N GLU A 6 4.01 12.83 1.31
CA GLU A 6 3.83 13.22 2.71
C GLU A 6 2.35 13.11 3.10
N ARG A 7 1.46 13.66 2.28
CA ARG A 7 0.01 13.61 2.52
C ARG A 7 -0.51 12.17 2.59
N ILE A 8 -0.03 11.29 1.72
CA ILE A 8 -0.45 9.88 1.73
C ILE A 8 0.10 9.15 2.94
N THR A 9 1.36 9.38 3.30
CA THR A 9 1.96 8.77 4.48
C THR A 9 1.20 9.17 5.74
N ASN A 10 0.87 10.47 5.86
CA ASN A 10 0.10 10.99 6.98
C ASN A 10 -1.34 10.47 6.97
N LEU A 11 -1.96 10.34 5.80
CA LEU A 11 -3.30 9.75 5.67
C LEU A 11 -3.34 8.29 6.13
N VAL A 12 -2.35 7.48 5.73
CA VAL A 12 -2.25 6.09 6.20
C VAL A 12 -2.03 6.05 7.71
N ALA A 13 -1.12 6.87 8.24
CA ALA A 13 -0.87 6.93 9.67
C ALA A 13 -2.14 7.29 10.47
N LEU A 14 -2.86 8.33 10.04
CA LEU A 14 -4.10 8.78 10.66
C LEU A 14 -5.16 7.67 10.67
N LEU A 15 -5.39 7.02 9.53
CA LEU A 15 -6.41 5.98 9.40
C LEU A 15 -6.04 4.66 10.10
N MET A 16 -4.75 4.45 10.39
CA MET A 16 -4.26 3.32 11.19
C MET A 16 -4.34 3.56 12.70
N GLU A 17 -4.15 4.82 13.13
CA GLU A 17 -4.25 5.20 14.54
C GLU A 17 -5.71 5.32 15.00
N THR A 18 -6.59 5.73 14.09
CA THR A 18 -8.01 5.96 14.42
C THR A 18 -8.81 4.67 14.40
N ARG A 19 -9.48 4.36 15.52
CA ARG A 19 -10.32 3.15 15.65
C ARG A 19 -11.69 3.27 14.99
N ALA A 20 -12.18 4.51 14.81
CA ALA A 20 -13.46 4.81 14.20
C ALA A 20 -13.28 5.28 12.74
N PRO A 21 -14.22 4.95 11.84
CA PRO A 21 -14.23 5.48 10.48
C PRO A 21 -14.31 7.02 10.47
N LEU A 22 -13.50 7.66 9.63
CA LEU A 22 -13.45 9.11 9.50
C LEU A 22 -14.08 9.57 8.19
N THR A 23 -14.92 10.60 8.26
CA THR A 23 -15.43 11.27 7.07
C THR A 23 -14.33 12.06 6.37
N GLN A 24 -14.50 12.33 5.08
CA GLN A 24 -13.54 13.15 4.32
C GLN A 24 -13.24 14.49 5.02
N GLN A 25 -14.25 15.13 5.58
CA GLN A 25 -14.08 16.44 6.22
C GLN A 25 -13.24 16.32 7.50
N GLN A 26 -13.49 15.30 8.33
CA GLN A 26 -12.65 15.02 9.49
C GLN A 26 -11.20 14.72 9.09
N ILE A 27 -10.98 13.97 8.00
CA ILE A 27 -9.62 13.69 7.50
C ILE A 27 -8.91 14.97 7.09
N VAL A 28 -9.61 15.88 6.40
CA VAL A 28 -9.05 17.18 5.99
C VAL A 28 -8.74 18.06 7.19
N ASP A 29 -9.60 18.03 8.21
CA ASP A 29 -9.43 18.78 9.45
C ASP A 29 -8.24 18.25 10.26
N GLU A 30 -8.07 16.93 10.39
CA GLU A 30 -6.93 16.30 11.08
C GLU A 30 -5.60 16.51 10.33
N LEU A 31 -5.63 16.56 9.00
CA LEU A 31 -4.44 16.76 8.15
C LEU A 31 -4.23 18.25 7.81
N GLU A 32 -4.38 19.13 8.80
CA GLU A 32 -4.37 20.58 8.67
C GLU A 32 -3.37 21.11 7.61
N GLY A 33 -3.89 21.82 6.60
CA GLY A 33 -3.08 22.47 5.57
C GLY A 33 -2.45 21.55 4.52
N GLN A 34 -2.71 20.24 4.57
CA GLN A 34 -2.22 19.28 3.56
C GLN A 34 -3.13 19.22 2.33
N TYR A 35 -4.42 19.55 2.49
CA TYR A 35 -5.38 19.63 1.39
C TYR A 35 -5.56 21.06 0.87
N PRO A 36 -5.92 21.22 -0.42
CA PRO A 36 -6.28 22.54 -0.97
C PRO A 36 -7.52 23.09 -0.29
N THR A 37 -7.70 24.42 -0.37
CA THR A 37 -8.90 25.08 0.14
C THR A 37 -10.08 24.92 -0.81
N GLY A 38 -11.27 24.78 -0.23
CA GLY A 38 -12.55 24.65 -0.96
C GLY A 38 -12.97 23.21 -1.21
N ASP A 39 -14.24 22.92 -0.95
CA ASP A 39 -14.81 21.56 -0.93
C ASP A 39 -14.54 20.77 -2.22
N ALA A 40 -14.68 21.40 -3.38
CA ALA A 40 -14.44 20.74 -4.66
C ALA A 40 -12.98 20.34 -4.85
N ALA A 41 -12.05 21.20 -4.44
CA ALA A 41 -10.62 20.93 -4.54
C ALA A 41 -10.19 19.86 -3.53
N GLN A 42 -10.73 19.90 -2.31
CA GLN A 42 -10.53 18.88 -1.28
C GLN A 42 -11.00 17.51 -1.75
N ARG A 43 -12.21 17.43 -2.32
CA ARG A 43 -12.76 16.19 -2.93
C ARG A 43 -11.86 15.67 -4.03
N GLY A 44 -11.44 16.51 -4.96
CA GLY A 44 -10.55 16.10 -6.05
C GLY A 44 -9.18 15.59 -5.55
N ALA A 45 -8.59 16.24 -4.54
CA ALA A 45 -7.34 15.79 -3.93
C ALA A 45 -7.50 14.45 -3.20
N PHE A 46 -8.54 14.32 -2.39
CA PHE A 46 -8.82 13.11 -1.65
C PHE A 46 -9.12 11.91 -2.57
N GLU A 47 -9.84 12.10 -3.68
CA GLU A 47 -10.05 11.03 -4.66
C GLU A 47 -8.75 10.55 -5.32
N ARG A 48 -7.79 11.46 -5.56
CA ARG A 48 -6.46 11.07 -6.05
C ARG A 48 -5.69 10.28 -4.99
N ASP A 49 -5.73 10.73 -3.74
CA ASP A 49 -5.04 10.02 -2.65
C ASP A 49 -5.64 8.62 -2.45
N LYS A 50 -6.97 8.48 -2.54
CA LYS A 50 -7.66 7.18 -2.57
C LYS A 50 -7.21 6.28 -3.72
N ALA A 51 -7.04 6.84 -4.92
CA ALA A 51 -6.56 6.08 -6.06
C ALA A 51 -5.15 5.54 -5.81
N LEU A 52 -4.27 6.38 -5.28
CA LEU A 52 -2.90 6.00 -4.98
C LEU A 52 -2.81 4.98 -3.83
N LEU A 53 -3.65 5.10 -2.79
CA LEU A 53 -3.78 4.09 -1.74
C LEU A 53 -4.16 2.71 -2.31
N ARG A 54 -5.07 2.67 -3.30
CA ARG A 54 -5.45 1.41 -3.97
C ARG A 54 -4.33 0.85 -4.83
N GLU A 55 -3.60 1.71 -5.53
CA GLU A 55 -2.45 1.32 -6.34
C GLU A 55 -1.36 0.65 -5.50
N ILE A 56 -1.09 1.16 -4.29
CA ILE A 56 -0.12 0.57 -3.36
C ILE A 56 -0.68 -0.58 -2.51
N GLY A 57 -1.92 -1.03 -2.77
CA GLY A 57 -2.54 -2.18 -2.10
C GLY A 57 -3.01 -1.92 -0.66
N VAL A 58 -3.22 -0.66 -0.25
CA VAL A 58 -3.81 -0.35 1.05
C VAL A 58 -5.32 -0.65 1.02
N PRO A 59 -5.85 -1.52 1.90
CA PRO A 59 -7.26 -1.86 1.93
C PRO A 59 -8.08 -0.76 2.60
N LEU A 60 -8.50 0.23 1.80
CA LEU A 60 -9.37 1.32 2.24
C LEU A 60 -10.84 0.93 2.11
N GLU A 61 -11.52 0.80 3.25
CA GLU A 61 -12.96 0.58 3.33
C GLU A 61 -13.73 1.90 3.35
N SER A 62 -14.92 1.90 2.78
CA SER A 62 -15.84 3.02 2.81
C SER A 62 -17.22 2.57 3.26
N GLU A 63 -17.79 3.26 4.24
CA GLU A 63 -19.14 3.00 4.72
C GLU A 63 -19.97 4.28 4.70
N VAL A 64 -21.29 4.14 4.50
CA VAL A 64 -22.22 5.26 4.62
C VAL A 64 -22.73 5.28 6.06
N LEU A 65 -22.47 6.37 6.76
CA LEU A 65 -22.90 6.55 8.15
C LEU A 65 -24.42 6.72 8.24
N GLY A 66 -24.96 6.29 9.38
CA GLY A 66 -26.35 6.51 9.80
C GLY A 66 -26.45 7.48 10.98
N GLY A 67 -27.67 7.71 11.48
CA GLY A 67 -27.89 8.55 12.67
C GLY A 67 -27.63 10.04 12.42
N ASN A 68 -26.87 10.69 13.30
CA ASN A 68 -26.56 12.12 13.18
C ASN A 68 -25.69 12.46 11.95
N ASP A 69 -24.94 11.49 11.42
CA ASP A 69 -24.10 11.65 10.23
C ASP A 69 -24.71 10.96 9.00
N ALA A 70 -26.03 10.76 9.00
CA ALA A 70 -26.75 10.06 7.94
C ALA A 70 -26.40 10.60 6.54
N GLY A 71 -25.92 9.69 5.67
CA GLY A 71 -25.60 10.01 4.28
C GLY A 71 -24.18 10.51 4.04
N ARG A 72 -23.35 10.62 5.08
CA ARG A 72 -21.92 10.92 4.94
C ARG A 72 -21.13 9.62 4.73
N THR A 73 -20.16 9.65 3.83
CA THR A 73 -19.22 8.52 3.66
C THR A 73 -18.05 8.67 4.64
N ALA A 74 -17.81 7.62 5.41
CA ALA A 74 -16.63 7.47 6.25
C ALA A 74 -15.67 6.42 5.69
N TYR A 75 -14.40 6.58 6.04
CA TYR A 75 -13.28 5.81 5.52
C TYR A 75 -12.46 5.23 6.67
N ARG A 76 -11.98 4.01 6.49
CA ARG A 76 -11.14 3.30 7.47
C ARG A 76 -10.20 2.34 6.75
N ILE A 77 -9.00 2.15 7.30
CA ILE A 77 -8.13 1.04 6.88
C ILE A 77 -8.39 -0.13 7.81
N ASP A 78 -8.74 -1.30 7.25
CA ASP A 78 -8.83 -2.52 8.04
C ASP A 78 -7.41 -2.96 8.43
N ARG A 79 -7.07 -2.74 9.69
CA ARG A 79 -5.75 -3.02 10.25
C ARG A 79 -5.38 -4.49 10.13
N ASP A 80 -6.35 -5.39 10.31
CA ASP A 80 -6.11 -6.84 10.23
C ASP A 80 -5.83 -7.29 8.79
N ARG A 81 -6.27 -6.52 7.79
CA ARG A 81 -5.95 -6.74 6.36
C ARG A 81 -4.71 -5.99 5.90
N TYR A 82 -4.33 -4.92 6.59
CA TYR A 82 -3.14 -4.13 6.27
C TYR A 82 -1.87 -4.66 6.94
N GLU A 83 -2.00 -5.28 8.11
CA GLU A 83 -0.94 -6.04 8.74
C GLU A 83 -0.83 -7.41 8.06
N LEU A 84 0.38 -7.77 7.63
CA LEU A 84 0.62 -9.12 7.14
C LEU A 84 0.46 -10.05 8.34
N ALA A 85 -0.46 -11.02 8.27
CA ALA A 85 -0.48 -12.10 9.25
C ALA A 85 0.89 -12.79 9.29
N ASP A 86 1.31 -13.25 10.46
CA ASP A 86 2.57 -13.98 10.59
C ASP A 86 2.48 -15.24 9.72
N LEU A 87 3.17 -15.23 8.57
CA LEU A 87 3.00 -16.24 7.52
C LEU A 87 3.59 -17.59 7.91
N GLN A 88 4.32 -17.67 9.04
CA GLN A 88 4.96 -18.88 9.56
C GLN A 88 5.70 -19.69 8.48
N LEU A 89 6.37 -18.98 7.56
CA LEU A 89 7.02 -19.61 6.40
C LEU A 89 8.09 -20.59 6.86
N ALA A 90 8.08 -21.78 6.27
CA ALA A 90 9.17 -22.72 6.44
C ALA A 90 10.46 -22.17 5.78
N PRO A 91 11.65 -22.64 6.19
CA PRO A 91 12.92 -22.10 5.66
C PRO A 91 13.05 -22.17 4.14
N ASP A 92 12.51 -23.21 3.52
CA ASP A 92 12.48 -23.41 2.07
C ASP A 92 11.46 -22.49 1.37
N GLU A 93 10.30 -22.24 1.97
CA GLU A 93 9.32 -21.27 1.49
C GLU A 93 9.87 -19.83 1.56
N GLN A 94 10.59 -19.51 2.63
CA GLN A 94 11.24 -18.20 2.77
C GLN A 94 12.33 -18.00 1.70
N ALA A 95 13.13 -19.03 1.41
CA ALA A 95 14.13 -18.99 0.35
C ALA A 95 13.48 -18.86 -1.05
N ALA A 96 12.38 -19.58 -1.29
CA ALA A 96 11.62 -19.49 -2.53
C ALA A 96 11.00 -18.10 -2.72
N LEU A 97 10.46 -17.50 -1.66
CA LEU A 97 9.90 -16.14 -1.70
C LEU A 97 10.99 -15.09 -1.96
N GLN A 98 12.14 -15.21 -1.30
CA GLN A 98 13.28 -14.32 -1.53
C GLN A 98 13.78 -14.41 -2.99
N LEU A 99 13.88 -15.62 -3.53
CA LEU A 99 14.23 -15.85 -4.93
C LEU A 99 13.19 -15.26 -5.88
N ALA A 100 11.89 -15.46 -5.60
CA ALA A 100 10.80 -14.91 -6.41
C ALA A 100 10.84 -13.38 -6.42
N VAL A 101 11.05 -12.74 -5.27
CA VAL A 101 11.19 -11.28 -5.18
C VAL A 101 12.41 -10.78 -5.95
N ALA A 102 13.57 -11.43 -5.80
CA ALA A 102 14.79 -11.07 -6.51
C ALA A 102 14.65 -11.24 -8.04
N ALA A 103 13.96 -12.28 -8.49
CA ALA A 103 13.71 -12.58 -9.89
C ALA A 103 12.66 -11.66 -10.52
N ALA A 104 11.65 -11.26 -9.76
CA ALA A 104 10.54 -10.44 -10.24
C ALA A 104 10.97 -9.03 -10.65
N ARG A 105 12.08 -8.48 -10.11
CA ARG A 105 12.49 -7.07 -10.25
C ARG A 105 11.28 -6.12 -10.23
N LEU A 106 10.29 -6.42 -9.38
CA LEU A 106 9.08 -5.64 -9.25
C LEU A 106 9.47 -4.32 -8.58
N ALA A 107 9.22 -3.19 -9.23
CA ALA A 107 9.50 -1.88 -8.65
C ALA A 107 8.83 -1.71 -7.26
N ASP A 108 7.72 -2.42 -7.03
CA ASP A 108 6.94 -2.40 -5.78
C ASP A 108 7.29 -3.51 -4.78
N ALA A 109 8.17 -4.47 -5.13
CA ALA A 109 8.53 -5.58 -4.23
C ALA A 109 9.33 -5.13 -2.99
N GLN A 110 9.86 -3.92 -3.05
CA GLN A 110 10.60 -3.28 -1.97
C GLN A 110 9.72 -3.10 -0.72
N PHE A 111 8.45 -2.73 -0.92
CA PHE A 111 7.49 -2.53 0.17
C PHE A 111 7.04 -3.86 0.78
N GLY A 112 6.86 -4.89 -0.06
CA GLY A 112 6.59 -6.26 0.39
C GLY A 112 7.70 -6.82 1.29
N LEU A 113 8.97 -6.58 0.94
CA LEU A 113 10.12 -6.99 1.75
C LEU A 113 10.19 -6.29 3.12
N LEU A 114 9.81 -5.01 3.20
CA LEU A 114 9.70 -4.31 4.49
C LEU A 114 8.56 -4.85 5.35
N LYS A 115 7.43 -5.24 4.73
CA LYS A 115 6.30 -5.88 5.43
C LYS A 115 6.65 -7.27 5.95
N LEU A 116 7.59 -7.95 5.30
CA LEU A 116 8.10 -9.29 5.65
C LEU A 116 9.25 -9.27 6.68
N GLY A 117 9.63 -8.10 7.22
CA GLY A 117 10.67 -8.01 8.26
C GLY A 117 12.10 -8.21 7.74
N GLY A 118 12.39 -7.83 6.49
CA GLY A 118 13.73 -7.93 5.90
C GLY A 118 14.78 -7.11 6.67
N ASP A 119 15.48 -7.75 7.59
CA ASP A 119 16.73 -7.24 8.16
C ASP A 119 17.81 -7.23 7.07
N ARG A 120 18.38 -6.05 6.79
CA ARG A 120 19.48 -5.89 5.81
C ARG A 120 20.78 -6.56 6.26
N SER A 121 20.83 -7.10 7.48
CA SER A 121 22.07 -7.53 8.11
C SER A 121 22.03 -8.97 8.62
N SER A 122 21.69 -9.97 7.78
CA SER A 122 22.25 -11.35 7.86
C SER A 122 21.54 -12.36 6.93
N ALA A 123 21.61 -12.17 5.62
CA ALA A 123 21.42 -13.29 4.69
C ALA A 123 22.29 -13.05 3.44
N PRO A 124 22.89 -14.10 2.85
CA PRO A 124 23.76 -13.94 1.70
C PRO A 124 22.98 -13.25 0.59
N VAL A 125 23.58 -12.26 -0.05
CA VAL A 125 23.04 -11.65 -1.26
C VAL A 125 22.92 -12.77 -2.29
N VAL A 126 21.71 -13.32 -2.46
CA VAL A 126 21.44 -14.30 -3.51
C VAL A 126 21.39 -13.52 -4.82
N VAL A 127 22.56 -13.41 -5.44
CA VAL A 127 22.69 -12.95 -6.82
C VAL A 127 22.23 -14.10 -7.71
N ALA A 128 20.98 -14.03 -8.18
CA ALA A 128 20.52 -14.92 -9.24
C ALA A 128 21.25 -14.55 -10.54
N ASN A 129 22.37 -15.23 -10.82
CA ASN A 129 22.99 -15.19 -12.14
C ASN A 129 22.17 -16.06 -13.09
N ILE A 130 21.05 -15.51 -13.57
CA ILE A 130 20.25 -16.14 -14.61
C ILE A 130 21.01 -15.96 -15.92
N PRO A 131 21.48 -17.03 -16.57
CA PRO A 131 22.08 -16.89 -17.90
C PRO A 131 21.05 -16.27 -18.83
N GLU A 132 21.43 -15.21 -19.56
CA GLU A 132 20.60 -14.62 -20.60
C GLU A 132 20.40 -15.64 -21.72
N LEU A 133 19.42 -16.52 -21.52
CA LEU A 133 18.95 -17.44 -22.54
C LEU A 133 18.07 -16.61 -23.49
N PRO A 134 18.38 -16.57 -24.80
CA PRO A 134 17.67 -15.73 -25.78
C PRO A 134 16.18 -16.07 -25.92
N ALA A 135 15.71 -17.19 -25.34
CA ALA A 135 14.32 -17.62 -25.32
C ALA A 135 13.48 -17.00 -24.17
N LEU A 136 14.10 -16.37 -23.18
CA LEU A 136 13.40 -15.83 -22.01
C LEU A 136 12.41 -14.69 -22.32
N PRO A 137 12.69 -13.77 -23.26
CA PRO A 137 11.71 -12.74 -23.65
C PRO A 137 10.43 -13.33 -24.24
N ALA A 138 10.56 -14.34 -25.11
CA ALA A 138 9.42 -14.98 -25.77
C ALA A 138 8.53 -15.77 -24.79
N LEU A 139 9.13 -16.42 -23.78
CA LEU A 139 8.39 -17.11 -22.72
C LEU A 139 7.61 -16.14 -21.82
N ARG A 140 8.15 -14.94 -21.59
CA ARG A 140 7.47 -13.89 -20.81
C ARG A 140 6.26 -13.35 -21.53
N GLU A 141 6.38 -13.07 -22.83
CA GLU A 141 5.24 -12.65 -23.66
C GLU A 141 4.15 -13.73 -23.72
N ALA A 142 4.54 -15.01 -23.81
CA ALA A 142 3.59 -16.12 -23.80
C ALA A 142 2.87 -16.33 -22.46
N SER A 143 3.50 -15.95 -21.33
CA SER A 143 2.90 -16.05 -19.99
C SER A 143 2.08 -14.83 -19.56
N ALA A 144 2.22 -13.71 -20.29
CA ALA A 144 1.51 -12.47 -20.01
C ALA A 144 0.19 -12.32 -20.82
N ALA A 145 -0.12 -13.31 -21.66
CA ALA A 145 -1.38 -13.44 -22.41
C ALA A 145 -2.31 -14.45 -21.72
#